data_AF-A0A2G2VKE5-F1
#
_entry.id   AF-A0A2G2VKE5-F1
#
_cell.length_a   1.000
_cell.length_b   1.000
_cell.length_c   1.000
_cell.angle_alpha   90.00
_cell.angle_beta   90.00
_cell.angle_gamma   90.00
#
_symmetry.space_group_name_H-M   'P 1'
#
loop_
_entity.id
_entity.type
_entity.pdbx_description
1 polymer ?
#
loop_
_entity_poly.entity_id
_entity_poly.type
_entity_poly.pdbx_seq_one_letter_code
_entity_poly.pdbx_strand_id
1 'polypeptide(L)'
;MFGPESGKDSWKDLAFVFDKVHIGEGKSRTKWVDRYAAGSQFVTYTIGRVLEKLDLETIPINSKGYETLLNLVENTASDSFDLYYGLFMYNKNAMEELERLDLDFEALKKELFGHLHEVLRRQLFGKAEEAGQRRILTKLPKNGYALPAPSPDAIKSQNNN
;
A
#
# COMPACT_ATOMS: atom_id res chain seq x y z
N MET A 1 16.77 -17.32 -5.18
CA MET A 1 17.06 -17.14 -6.61
C MET A 1 18.04 -16.00 -6.70
N PHE A 2 19.28 -16.27 -7.11
CA PHE A 2 20.29 -15.24 -7.27
C PHE A 2 21.11 -15.56 -8.52
N GLY A 3 21.48 -14.53 -9.27
CA GLY A 3 22.32 -14.64 -10.47
C GLY A 3 23.76 -14.20 -10.21
N PRO A 4 24.58 -14.11 -11.26
CA PRO A 4 25.97 -13.65 -11.18
C PRO A 4 26.13 -12.30 -10.46
N GLU A 5 25.17 -11.39 -10.64
CA GLU A 5 25.22 -10.07 -10.00
C GLU A 5 24.74 -10.11 -8.54
N SER A 6 23.66 -10.84 -8.23
CA SER A 6 23.11 -10.89 -6.87
C SER A 6 23.94 -11.74 -5.89
N GLY A 7 24.84 -12.60 -6.39
CA GLY A 7 25.71 -13.48 -5.60
C GLY A 7 27.21 -13.25 -5.81
N LYS A 8 27.59 -12.05 -6.26
CA LYS A 8 28.95 -11.70 -6.71
C LYS A 8 30.03 -11.84 -5.63
N ASP A 9 29.70 -11.49 -4.39
CA ASP A 9 30.67 -11.45 -3.27
C ASP A 9 30.46 -12.54 -2.21
N SER A 10 29.24 -13.05 -2.03
CA SER A 10 28.92 -14.12 -1.07
C SER A 10 27.51 -14.67 -1.29
N TRP A 11 27.29 -15.94 -0.96
CA TRP A 11 25.96 -16.57 -0.97
C TRP A 11 25.30 -16.62 0.41
N LYS A 12 25.97 -16.06 1.43
CA LYS A 12 25.46 -16.02 2.80
C LYS A 12 24.23 -15.11 2.85
N ASP A 13 23.14 -15.61 3.42
CA ASP A 13 21.85 -14.91 3.60
C ASP A 13 21.05 -14.61 2.31
N LEU A 14 21.51 -15.08 1.13
CA LEU A 14 20.68 -15.12 -0.07
C LEU A 14 19.74 -16.33 -0.05
N ALA A 15 18.49 -16.14 -0.46
CA ALA A 15 17.56 -17.25 -0.63
C ALA A 15 18.09 -18.20 -1.71
N PHE A 16 18.76 -19.28 -1.31
CA PHE A 16 19.30 -20.29 -2.21
C PHE A 16 18.18 -21.26 -2.60
N VAL A 17 17.69 -21.16 -3.84
CA VAL A 17 16.84 -22.20 -4.43
C VAL A 17 17.78 -23.18 -5.13
N PHE A 18 18.06 -24.29 -4.47
CA PHE A 18 18.87 -25.37 -5.03
C PHE A 18 17.95 -26.22 -5.93
N ASP A 19 18.30 -26.40 -7.20
CA ASP A 19 17.74 -27.51 -7.99
C ASP A 19 18.57 -28.77 -7.75
N LYS A 20 18.10 -29.61 -6.80
CA LYS A 20 18.73 -30.88 -6.42
C LYS A 20 17.83 -31.91 -7.04
N VAL A 21 18.27 -32.34 -8.23
CA VAL A 21 17.88 -33.59 -8.88
C VAL A 21 17.43 -34.59 -7.80
N HIS A 22 16.11 -34.83 -7.72
CA HIS A 22 15.33 -35.61 -6.73
C HIS A 22 14.54 -34.88 -5.61
N ILE A 23 13.90 -33.75 -5.90
CA ILE A 23 12.63 -33.40 -5.23
C ILE A 23 11.52 -33.96 -6.11
N GLY A 24 10.82 -35.00 -5.67
CA GLY A 24 9.85 -35.72 -6.52
C GLY A 24 8.87 -34.79 -7.27
N GLU A 25 8.27 -35.29 -8.34
CA GLU A 25 7.21 -34.54 -9.01
C GLU A 25 6.02 -34.35 -8.06
N GLY A 26 5.43 -33.16 -8.04
CA GLY A 26 4.27 -32.92 -7.20
C GLY A 26 3.60 -31.60 -7.51
N LYS A 27 2.39 -31.66 -8.10
CA LYS A 27 1.59 -30.49 -8.49
C LYS A 27 1.41 -29.45 -7.38
N SER A 28 1.39 -29.88 -6.11
CA SER A 28 1.28 -28.96 -4.96
C SER A 28 2.53 -28.09 -4.76
N ARG A 29 3.72 -28.66 -4.93
CA ARG A 29 4.99 -27.93 -4.76
C ARG A 29 5.22 -26.93 -5.87
N THR A 30 4.98 -27.30 -7.12
CA THR A 30 5.07 -26.36 -8.26
C THR A 30 4.15 -25.18 -8.06
N LYS A 31 2.87 -25.43 -7.70
CA LYS A 31 1.93 -24.34 -7.38
C LYS A 31 2.41 -23.44 -6.24
N TRP A 32 3.02 -24.03 -5.20
CA TRP A 32 3.58 -23.27 -4.10
C TRP A 32 4.74 -22.38 -4.58
N VAL A 33 5.73 -22.96 -5.28
CA VAL A 33 6.89 -22.22 -5.80
C VAL A 33 6.44 -21.09 -6.72
N ASP A 34 5.53 -21.35 -7.66
CA ASP A 34 5.02 -20.32 -8.58
C ASP A 34 4.36 -19.17 -7.83
N ARG A 35 3.54 -19.46 -6.80
CA ARG A 35 2.88 -18.42 -6.01
C ARG A 35 3.89 -17.53 -5.30
N TYR A 36 4.91 -18.12 -4.67
CA TYR A 36 5.95 -17.34 -3.99
C TYR A 36 6.85 -16.60 -4.97
N ALA A 37 7.17 -17.19 -6.13
CA ALA A 37 7.94 -16.52 -7.17
C ALA A 37 7.20 -15.30 -7.73
N ALA A 38 5.87 -15.38 -7.88
CA ALA A 38 5.04 -14.23 -8.28
C ALA A 38 5.11 -13.12 -7.22
N GLY A 39 4.79 -13.42 -5.96
CA GLY A 39 4.72 -12.40 -4.90
C GLY A 39 6.07 -11.84 -4.43
N SER A 40 7.19 -12.43 -4.86
CA SER A 40 8.54 -11.97 -4.49
C SER A 40 9.36 -11.55 -5.70
N GLN A 41 9.82 -12.51 -6.51
CA GLN A 41 10.70 -12.25 -7.63
C GLN A 41 10.03 -11.39 -8.70
N PHE A 42 8.82 -11.75 -9.14
CA PHE A 42 8.13 -10.99 -10.19
C PHE A 42 7.83 -9.55 -9.71
N VAL A 43 7.40 -9.36 -8.46
CA VAL A 43 7.25 -8.02 -7.86
C VAL A 43 8.58 -7.26 -7.83
N THR A 44 9.67 -7.91 -7.41
CA THR A 44 11.02 -7.30 -7.35
C THR A 44 11.47 -6.79 -8.72
N TYR A 45 11.32 -7.61 -9.76
CA TYR A 45 11.63 -7.22 -11.13
C TYR A 45 10.70 -6.12 -11.64
N THR A 46 9.40 -6.21 -11.34
CA THR A 46 8.43 -5.19 -11.76
C THR A 46 8.78 -3.83 -11.18
N ILE A 47 9.08 -3.75 -9.88
CA ILE A 47 9.52 -2.51 -9.24
C ILE A 47 10.83 -2.03 -9.86
N GLY A 48 11.83 -2.90 -10.01
CA GLY A 48 13.09 -2.53 -10.65
C GLY A 48 12.92 -1.94 -12.05
N ARG A 49 12.05 -2.54 -12.88
CA ARG A 49 11.71 -2.04 -14.23
C ARG A 49 10.91 -0.73 -14.22
N VAL A 50 10.04 -0.52 -13.24
CA VAL A 50 9.36 0.78 -13.07
C VAL A 50 10.37 1.86 -12.69
N LEU A 51 11.27 1.56 -11.75
CA LEU A 51 12.32 2.48 -11.32
C LEU A 51 13.30 2.80 -12.47
N GLU A 52 13.64 1.81 -13.31
CA GLU A 52 14.38 2.02 -14.57
C GLU A 52 13.66 3.04 -15.47
N LYS A 53 12.34 2.91 -15.65
CA LYS A 53 11.53 3.84 -16.45
C LYS A 53 11.41 5.25 -15.84
N LEU A 54 11.60 5.38 -14.53
CA LEU A 54 11.67 6.67 -13.86
C LEU A 54 13.04 7.35 -14.03
N ASP A 55 14.00 6.69 -14.67
CA ASP A 55 15.34 7.19 -14.96
C ASP A 55 16.07 7.65 -13.69
N LEU A 56 16.12 6.75 -12.69
CA LEU A 56 16.79 7.05 -11.42
C LEU A 56 18.29 7.20 -11.62
N GLU A 57 18.82 8.36 -11.25
CA GLU A 57 20.24 8.66 -11.26
C GLU A 57 20.78 8.85 -9.84
N THR A 58 22.06 8.56 -9.65
CA THR A 58 22.75 8.91 -8.41
C THR A 58 22.76 10.42 -8.19
N ILE A 59 22.45 10.85 -6.98
CA ILE A 59 22.52 12.26 -6.56
C ILE A 59 23.62 12.47 -5.52
N PRO A 60 24.16 13.70 -5.34
CA PRO A 60 25.25 13.96 -4.39
C PRO A 60 24.95 13.62 -2.93
N ILE A 61 23.67 13.45 -2.58
CA ILE A 61 23.18 13.20 -1.22
C ILE A 61 22.31 11.95 -1.13
N ASN A 62 22.72 10.87 -1.81
CA ASN A 62 22.01 9.59 -1.75
C ASN A 62 21.82 9.13 -0.29
N SER A 63 20.59 8.74 0.03
CA SER A 63 20.32 7.97 1.25
C SER A 63 20.66 6.49 1.02
N LYS A 64 20.94 5.74 2.09
CA LYS A 64 21.15 4.28 2.00
C LYS A 64 19.95 3.52 1.41
N GLY A 65 18.74 4.00 1.67
CA GLY A 65 17.52 3.45 1.06
C GLY A 65 17.52 3.67 -0.46
N TYR A 66 17.90 4.88 -0.90
CA TYR A 66 17.96 5.20 -2.32
C TYR A 66 19.08 4.45 -3.05
N GLU A 67 20.25 4.29 -2.45
CA GLU A 67 21.33 3.43 -2.98
C GLU A 67 20.83 1.99 -3.22
N THR A 68 20.01 1.44 -2.31
CA THR A 68 19.39 0.12 -2.49
C THR A 68 18.46 0.07 -3.70
N LEU A 69 17.72 1.15 -3.97
CA LEU A 69 16.84 1.24 -5.15
C LEU A 69 17.64 1.31 -6.44
N LEU A 70 18.73 2.08 -6.47
CA LEU A 70 19.64 2.13 -7.62
C LEU A 70 20.24 0.74 -7.90
N ASN A 71 20.68 0.04 -6.85
CA ASN A 71 21.19 -1.33 -6.99
C ASN A 71 20.10 -2.31 -7.45
N LEU A 72 18.84 -2.11 -7.03
CA LEU A 72 17.72 -2.93 -7.51
C LEU A 72 17.50 -2.72 -9.02
N VAL A 73 17.56 -1.48 -9.49
CA VAL A 73 17.50 -1.16 -10.93
C VAL A 73 18.64 -1.87 -11.65
N GLU A 74 19.89 -1.71 -11.21
CA GLU A 74 21.05 -2.36 -11.83
C GLU A 74 20.89 -3.88 -11.92
N ASN A 75 20.45 -4.52 -10.83
CA ASN A 75 20.28 -5.98 -10.79
C ASN A 75 19.14 -6.51 -11.67
N THR A 76 18.08 -5.73 -11.88
CA THR A 76 16.89 -6.19 -12.61
C THR A 76 16.88 -5.72 -14.06
N ALA A 77 17.45 -4.55 -14.33
CA ALA A 77 17.58 -3.96 -15.65
C ALA A 77 18.65 -4.67 -16.50
N SER A 78 19.67 -5.23 -15.85
CA SER A 78 20.74 -6.00 -16.51
C SER A 78 20.23 -7.26 -17.23
N ASP A 79 19.11 -7.82 -16.80
CA ASP A 79 18.46 -8.92 -17.50
C ASP A 79 17.73 -8.46 -18.77
N SER A 80 17.44 -9.38 -19.69
CA SER A 80 16.64 -9.02 -20.87
C SER A 80 15.16 -8.80 -20.51
N PHE A 81 14.48 -7.96 -21.28
CA PHE A 81 13.03 -7.79 -21.13
C PHE A 81 12.28 -9.12 -21.34
N ASP A 82 12.75 -9.97 -22.25
CA ASP A 82 12.15 -11.29 -22.50
C ASP A 82 12.19 -12.20 -21.27
N LEU A 83 13.27 -12.14 -20.48
CA LEU A 83 13.37 -12.90 -19.23
C LEU A 83 12.32 -12.43 -18.22
N TYR A 84 12.19 -11.10 -18.05
CA TYR A 84 11.15 -10.52 -17.21
C TYR A 84 9.74 -10.86 -17.70
N TYR A 85 9.50 -10.71 -19.00
CA TYR A 85 8.22 -11.05 -19.62
C TYR A 85 7.87 -12.53 -19.46
N GLY A 86 8.87 -13.41 -19.47
CA GLY A 86 8.71 -14.83 -19.14
C GLY A 86 8.17 -15.06 -17.72
N LEU A 87 8.61 -14.29 -16.73
CA LEU A 87 8.08 -14.36 -15.36
C LEU A 87 6.58 -14.04 -15.30
N PHE A 88 6.12 -13.11 -16.13
CA PHE A 88 4.70 -12.77 -16.26
C PHE A 88 3.92 -13.85 -17.01
N MET A 89 4.41 -14.25 -18.20
CA MET A 89 3.69 -15.13 -19.11
C MET A 89 3.53 -16.56 -18.59
N TYR A 90 4.54 -17.09 -17.88
CA TYR A 90 4.55 -18.49 -17.45
C TYR A 90 4.12 -18.70 -16.00
N ASN A 91 3.88 -17.63 -15.24
CA ASN A 91 3.36 -17.71 -13.88
C ASN A 91 1.96 -17.09 -13.81
N LYS A 92 0.94 -17.94 -13.78
CA LYS A 92 -0.47 -17.50 -13.71
C LYS A 92 -0.80 -16.56 -12.53
N ASN A 93 0.01 -16.57 -11.46
CA ASN A 93 -0.22 -15.71 -10.30
C ASN A 93 0.40 -14.31 -10.48
N ALA A 94 1.25 -14.11 -11.50
CA ALA A 94 1.92 -12.83 -11.75
C ALA A 94 0.92 -11.70 -12.07
N MET A 95 -0.15 -12.02 -12.82
CA MET A 95 -1.22 -11.04 -13.10
C MET A 95 -1.90 -10.54 -11.82
N GLU A 96 -2.23 -11.44 -10.90
CA GLU A 96 -2.86 -11.10 -9.62
C GLU A 96 -1.96 -10.17 -8.78
N GLU A 97 -0.66 -10.46 -8.71
CA GLU A 97 0.29 -9.59 -8.00
C GLU A 97 0.48 -8.24 -8.69
N LEU A 98 0.44 -8.18 -10.03
CA LEU A 98 0.51 -6.92 -10.77
C LEU A 98 -0.72 -6.04 -10.52
N GLU A 99 -1.93 -6.61 -10.58
CA GLU A 99 -3.17 -5.90 -10.28
C GLU A 99 -3.20 -5.41 -8.82
N ARG A 100 -2.74 -6.26 -7.89
CA ARG A 100 -2.65 -5.89 -6.48
C ARG A 100 -1.70 -4.71 -6.28
N LEU A 101 -0.56 -4.71 -6.95
CA LEU A 101 0.40 -3.60 -6.89
C LEU A 101 -0.20 -2.28 -7.39
N ASP A 102 -0.93 -2.33 -8.51
CA ASP A 102 -1.62 -1.15 -9.08
C ASP A 102 -2.69 -0.58 -8.13
N LEU A 103 -3.52 -1.46 -7.56
CA LEU A 103 -4.55 -1.08 -6.59
C LEU A 103 -3.94 -0.44 -5.33
N ASP A 104 -2.90 -1.05 -4.77
CA ASP A 104 -2.20 -0.54 -3.58
C ASP A 104 -1.52 0.81 -3.88
N PHE A 105 -0.95 0.99 -5.08
CA PHE A 105 -0.36 2.25 -5.51
C PHE A 105 -1.40 3.39 -5.61
N GLU A 106 -2.54 3.13 -6.25
CA GLU A 106 -3.62 4.12 -6.34
C GLU A 106 -4.28 4.40 -4.98
N ALA A 107 -4.35 3.42 -4.07
CA ALA A 107 -4.81 3.63 -2.70
C ALA A 107 -3.88 4.58 -1.94
N LEU A 108 -2.56 4.35 -2.01
CA LEU A 108 -1.56 5.22 -1.37
C LEU A 108 -1.62 6.65 -1.91
N LYS A 109 -1.75 6.79 -3.22
CA LYS A 109 -1.92 8.09 -3.88
C LYS A 109 -3.15 8.83 -3.37
N LYS A 110 -4.29 8.14 -3.21
CA LYS A 110 -5.52 8.74 -2.65
C LYS A 110 -5.33 9.18 -1.20
N GLU A 111 -4.62 8.41 -0.38
CA GLU A 111 -4.32 8.78 1.00
C GLU A 111 -3.49 10.08 1.08
N LEU A 112 -2.43 10.18 0.27
CA LEU A 112 -1.59 11.38 0.19
C LEU A 112 -2.39 12.62 -0.21
N PHE A 113 -3.21 12.53 -1.26
CA PHE A 113 -4.05 13.65 -1.70
C PHE A 113 -5.18 13.97 -0.71
N GLY A 114 -5.72 12.97 -0.01
CA GLY A 114 -6.69 13.15 1.05
C GLY A 114 -6.15 14.04 2.17
N HIS A 115 -4.96 13.72 2.69
CA HIS A 115 -4.30 14.52 3.71
C HIS A 115 -3.96 15.94 3.20
N LEU A 116 -3.49 16.08 1.97
CA LEU A 116 -3.22 17.39 1.38
C LEU A 116 -4.49 18.26 1.31
N HIS A 117 -5.60 17.69 0.85
CA HIS A 117 -6.89 18.40 0.79
C HIS A 117 -7.37 18.83 2.18
N GLU A 118 -7.17 18.01 3.21
CA GLU A 118 -7.54 18.37 4.58
C GLU A 118 -6.70 19.55 5.10
N VAL A 119 -5.38 19.53 4.87
CA VAL A 119 -4.48 20.63 5.25
C VAL A 119 -4.88 21.92 4.54
N LEU A 120 -5.13 21.87 3.23
CA LEU A 120 -5.55 23.03 2.45
C LEU A 120 -6.92 23.55 2.92
N ARG A 121 -7.88 22.66 3.19
CA ARG A 121 -9.20 23.03 3.72
C ARG A 121 -9.06 23.77 5.06
N ARG A 122 -8.23 23.26 5.97
CA ARG A 122 -7.98 23.89 7.27
C ARG A 122 -7.29 25.26 7.12
N GLN A 123 -6.35 25.40 6.18
CA GLN A 123 -5.68 26.68 5.93
C GLN A 123 -6.60 27.74 5.30
N LEU A 124 -7.44 27.32 4.35
CA LEU A 124 -8.34 28.23 3.63
C LEU A 124 -9.60 28.59 4.43
N PHE A 125 -10.17 27.63 5.16
CA PHE A 125 -11.46 27.80 5.85
C PHE A 125 -11.39 27.76 7.38
N GLY A 126 -10.24 27.40 7.98
CA GLY A 126 -10.11 27.29 9.44
C GLY A 126 -10.36 28.59 10.20
N LYS A 127 -10.02 29.75 9.62
CA LYS A 127 -10.36 31.06 10.21
C LYS A 127 -11.84 31.44 10.07
N ALA A 128 -12.52 30.93 9.05
CA ALA A 128 -13.92 31.21 8.79
C ALA A 128 -14.86 30.35 9.65
N GLU A 129 -14.49 29.09 9.90
CA GLU A 129 -15.25 28.19 10.78
C GLU A 129 -15.13 28.59 12.26
N GLU A 130 -13.95 28.95 12.77
CA GLU A 130 -13.82 29.45 14.16
C GLU A 130 -14.62 30.75 14.41
N ALA A 131 -14.66 31.65 13.42
CA ALA A 131 -15.47 32.86 13.47
C ALA A 131 -16.97 32.59 13.35
N GLY A 132 -17.36 31.57 12.57
CA GLY A 132 -18.73 31.08 12.41
C GLY A 132 -19.26 30.40 13.67
N GLN A 133 -18.50 29.47 14.26
CA GLN A 133 -18.84 28.79 15.52
C GLN A 133 -18.97 29.78 16.68
N ARG A 134 -18.04 30.74 16.82
CA ARG A 134 -18.14 31.79 17.86
C ARG A 134 -19.38 32.65 17.69
N ARG A 135 -19.73 33.04 16.45
CA ARG A 135 -20.96 33.81 16.18
C ARG A 135 -22.23 33.03 16.51
N ILE A 136 -22.28 31.73 16.21
CA ILE A 136 -23.43 30.88 16.51
C ILE A 136 -23.58 30.68 18.02
N LEU A 137 -22.49 30.43 18.76
CA LEU A 137 -22.54 30.30 20.23
C LEU A 137 -22.97 31.59 20.93
N THR A 138 -22.59 32.77 20.41
CA THR A 138 -23.02 34.07 20.96
C THR A 138 -24.47 34.44 20.65
N LYS A 139 -25.10 33.78 19.66
CA LYS A 139 -26.49 34.02 19.27
C LYS A 139 -27.49 33.06 19.91
N LEU A 140 -27.04 32.07 20.69
CA LEU A 140 -27.96 31.24 21.46
C LEU A 140 -28.48 32.04 22.67
N PRO A 141 -29.80 32.28 22.79
CA PRO A 141 -30.35 32.95 23.97
C PRO A 141 -30.16 32.05 25.20
N LYS A 142 -29.50 32.58 26.24
CA LYS A 142 -29.46 31.97 27.58
C LYS A 142 -30.81 32.17 28.28
N ASN A 143 -31.86 31.52 27.79
CA ASN A 143 -33.09 31.40 28.57
C ASN A 143 -33.11 30.04 29.25
N GLY A 144 -32.78 30.07 30.54
CA GLY A 144 -32.99 28.96 31.45
C GLY A 144 -34.48 28.75 31.64
N TYR A 145 -34.99 27.64 31.11
CA TYR A 145 -36.14 26.97 31.67
C TYR A 145 -35.70 25.55 31.98
N ALA A 146 -35.48 25.29 33.28
CA ALA A 146 -35.39 23.94 33.77
C ALA A 146 -36.70 23.23 33.45
N LEU A 147 -36.63 22.15 32.67
CA LEU A 147 -37.76 21.24 32.50
C LEU A 147 -38.11 20.66 33.89
N PRO A 148 -39.37 20.76 34.35
CA PRO A 148 -39.75 20.07 35.58
C PRO A 148 -39.71 18.56 35.33
N ALA A 149 -39.17 17.82 36.30
CA ALA A 149 -39.12 16.37 36.25
C ALA A 149 -40.56 15.79 36.20
N PRO A 150 -40.79 14.70 35.45
CA PRO A 150 -42.12 14.11 35.36
C PRO A 150 -42.47 13.41 36.68
N SER A 151 -43.64 13.75 37.25
CA SER A 151 -44.22 13.05 38.40
C SER A 151 -44.65 11.64 38.01
N PRO A 152 -44.35 10.62 38.83
CA PRO A 152 -44.79 9.25 38.59
C PRO A 152 -46.15 9.05 39.26
N ASP A 153 -47.26 9.19 38.52
CA ASP A 153 -48.55 8.54 38.83
C ASP A 153 -49.66 8.95 37.84
N ALA A 154 -49.97 8.05 36.90
CA ALA A 154 -51.26 7.89 36.20
C ALA A 154 -51.09 6.78 35.12
N ILE A 155 -51.12 5.49 35.50
CA ILE A 155 -52.30 4.61 35.51
C ILE A 155 -52.94 4.38 34.13
N LYS A 156 -52.64 3.19 33.60
CA LYS A 156 -53.50 2.15 32.99
C LYS A 156 -54.25 2.41 31.67
N SER A 157 -54.12 1.36 30.85
CA SER A 157 -55.15 0.71 30.05
C SER A 157 -55.55 1.38 28.73
N GLN A 158 -55.14 0.76 27.62
CA GLN A 158 -56.08 0.04 26.73
C GLN A 158 -55.30 -0.60 25.57
N ASN A 159 -55.08 -1.91 25.66
CA ASN A 159 -54.90 -2.74 24.48
C ASN A 159 -56.29 -3.18 24.04
N ASN A 160 -56.65 -2.89 22.78
CA ASN A 160 -57.61 -3.64 21.99
C ASN A 160 -57.48 -3.18 20.52
N ASN A 161 -56.83 -4.04 19.72
CA ASN A 161 -57.34 -4.72 18.52
C ASN A 161 -56.25 -4.87 17.45
#